data_AF-Q8EVG3-F1
#
_entry.id   AF-Q8EVG3-F1
#
_cell.length_a   1.000
_cell.length_b   1.000
_cell.length_c   1.000
_cell.angle_alpha   90.00
_cell.angle_beta   90.00
_cell.angle_gamma   90.00
#
_symmetry.space_group_name_H-M   'P 1'
#
loop_
_entity.id
_entity.type
_entity.pdbx_description
1 polymer ?
#
loop_
_entity_poly.entity_id
_entity_poly.type
_entity_poly.pdbx_seq_one_letter_code
_entity_poly.pdbx_strand_id
1 'polypeptide(L)'
;MIKRNKMKKNWLLALSSPLLVVPIVLTSCTKTEEETSVYKKDGLYSLNNNLGTKIQSAMQSGEMNNNFGFFGGNDLFNYDIYQNNAYRSYVDLFSDYMRYNGPYKLDSSPYQFDTASKRRTIGSRFVFDLSSKDQTLATIVNDYNGLVKDNNIKTSVLVVDSADINNLSTEGATTEFETNLKRFILNGTSQNKNKGMVIIQKHYKTNDSSFNNSVDLINSIIDKVVLSFADDADLFSRIGLVDVSKNTDNANFKSIGINSSNLLTPYGTLELLNIFVDSLYPKHTSIAEWTSSVDDIKADVINQTITKETSYLQTADSTKVINFKNYLSNNSKLKWAFVGDSLTNGSYFTRGYSGLYEYFKWYLKHDWNRPDDLVVNMGIHSNQYSLEYSSQNYGYNFLGYAPDVVHLWMGINDIYYESTASKITNTYFSNYLNKTLTDLESVNKNAWIVVSTIPTPKSDTVTNEIKTAIGNANVAIKNFAKSNSKVILNDLASVVDKVLEIDPNYQSNIYASDLLHYQSTAYVTFAKNLLTVLGENFPDPPKSETEDESTTTTLNSRIETILDSVQGKN
;
A
#
# COMPACT_ATOMS: atom_id res chain seq x y z
N MET A 1 -22.06 -72.29 -31.60
CA MET A 1 -20.90 -72.29 -30.69
C MET A 1 -21.31 -71.65 -29.37
N ILE A 2 -21.38 -72.48 -28.33
CA ILE A 2 -21.28 -72.19 -26.88
C ILE A 2 -22.30 -71.15 -26.31
N LYS A 3 -23.55 -71.52 -25.94
CA LYS A 3 -24.04 -72.07 -24.63
C LYS A 3 -23.49 -71.28 -23.42
N ARG A 4 -24.25 -70.75 -22.44
CA ARG A 4 -25.54 -71.07 -21.77
C ARG A 4 -25.92 -69.82 -20.93
N ASN A 5 -27.15 -69.32 -20.95
CA ASN A 5 -28.25 -69.66 -20.02
C ASN A 5 -27.91 -69.62 -18.51
N LYS A 6 -28.49 -68.65 -17.79
CA LYS A 6 -29.47 -68.84 -16.67
C LYS A 6 -29.79 -67.45 -16.07
N MET A 7 -31.05 -66.98 -16.20
CA MET A 7 -32.17 -67.17 -15.25
C MET A 7 -31.99 -66.37 -13.94
N LYS A 8 -32.98 -65.69 -13.34
CA LYS A 8 -34.40 -65.37 -13.61
C LYS A 8 -34.88 -64.61 -12.36
N LYS A 9 -36.00 -63.87 -12.47
CA LYS A 9 -36.99 -63.56 -11.39
C LYS A 9 -36.56 -62.52 -10.33
N ASN A 10 -37.36 -61.55 -9.86
CA ASN A 10 -38.83 -61.35 -9.82
C ASN A 10 -39.15 -59.82 -9.68
N TRP A 11 -40.15 -59.28 -10.38
CA TRP A 11 -41.49 -58.81 -9.90
C TRP A 11 -41.46 -57.71 -8.80
N LEU A 12 -41.82 -56.46 -9.13
CA LEU A 12 -43.15 -55.78 -9.05
C LEU A 12 -43.44 -55.11 -7.67
N LEU A 13 -43.88 -53.84 -7.77
CA LEU A 13 -44.74 -53.05 -6.86
C LEU A 13 -44.11 -52.26 -5.69
N ALA A 14 -44.14 -50.92 -5.89
CA ALA A 14 -44.81 -49.89 -5.08
C ALA A 14 -44.44 -49.64 -3.59
N LEU A 15 -44.50 -48.35 -3.27
CA LEU A 15 -44.69 -47.69 -1.96
C LEU A 15 -43.47 -46.99 -1.33
N SER A 16 -43.55 -45.66 -1.35
CA SER A 16 -43.19 -44.69 -0.29
C SER A 16 -42.40 -45.19 0.93
N SER A 17 -41.21 -44.62 1.17
CA SER A 17 -40.82 -43.78 2.35
C SER A 17 -39.30 -43.46 2.26
N PRO A 18 -38.74 -42.63 3.17
CA PRO A 18 -38.05 -41.37 2.87
C PRO A 18 -36.54 -41.54 2.54
N LEU A 19 -35.97 -40.53 1.89
CA LEU A 19 -34.52 -40.34 1.79
C LEU A 19 -33.88 -40.37 3.19
N LEU A 20 -33.16 -41.46 3.46
CA LEU A 20 -32.24 -41.57 4.57
C LEU A 20 -31.10 -40.55 4.30
N VAL A 21 -31.13 -39.42 5.00
CA VAL A 21 -29.95 -38.56 5.14
C VAL A 21 -28.94 -39.38 5.93
N VAL A 22 -27.92 -39.91 5.24
CA VAL A 22 -26.73 -40.45 5.90
C VAL A 22 -25.88 -39.24 6.27
N PRO A 23 -25.72 -38.90 7.56
CA PRO A 23 -24.71 -37.93 7.94
C PRO A 23 -23.35 -38.58 7.68
N ILE A 24 -22.55 -37.99 6.81
CA ILE A 24 -21.13 -38.30 6.73
C ILE A 24 -20.53 -37.82 8.05
N VAL A 25 -20.45 -38.72 9.02
CA VAL A 25 -19.64 -38.55 10.22
C VAL A 25 -18.20 -38.60 9.74
N LEU A 26 -17.59 -37.43 9.57
CA LEU A 26 -16.14 -37.30 9.46
C LEU A 26 -15.54 -37.88 10.74
N THR A 27 -14.90 -39.04 10.61
CA THR A 27 -14.14 -39.67 11.68
C THR A 27 -13.07 -38.70 12.15
N SER A 28 -13.27 -38.21 13.36
CA SER A 28 -12.39 -37.33 14.11
C SER A 28 -10.96 -37.88 14.13
N CYS A 29 -10.02 -37.09 13.61
CA CYS A 29 -8.63 -37.22 13.99
C CYS A 29 -8.51 -36.64 15.41
N THR A 30 -8.79 -37.46 16.41
CA THR A 30 -8.58 -37.10 17.83
C THR A 30 -7.09 -37.06 18.11
N LYS A 31 -6.49 -35.87 17.96
CA LYS A 31 -5.38 -35.46 18.81
C LYS A 31 -5.98 -34.77 20.04
N THR A 32 -5.48 -35.14 21.20
CA THR A 32 -5.99 -34.77 22.53
C THR A 32 -5.95 -33.26 22.77
N GLU A 33 -7.00 -32.73 23.42
CA GLU A 33 -7.15 -31.29 23.77
C GLU A 33 -5.93 -30.69 24.51
N GLU A 34 -5.09 -31.51 25.13
CA GLU A 34 -3.85 -31.08 25.80
C GLU A 34 -2.79 -30.51 24.84
N GLU A 35 -2.66 -31.01 23.60
CA GLU A 35 -1.64 -30.50 22.64
C GLU A 35 -2.05 -29.15 22.01
N THR A 36 -3.34 -28.82 22.00
CA THR A 36 -3.88 -27.53 21.50
C THR A 36 -3.86 -26.41 22.55
N SER A 37 -3.60 -26.72 23.82
CA SER A 37 -3.70 -25.75 24.93
C SER A 37 -2.54 -24.75 25.00
N VAL A 38 -1.40 -25.04 24.35
CA VAL A 38 -0.21 -24.16 24.33
C VAL A 38 -0.38 -22.96 23.39
N TYR A 39 -1.39 -22.97 22.51
CA TYR A 39 -1.63 -21.94 21.49
C TYR A 39 -2.80 -20.99 21.83
N LYS A 40 -3.34 -21.08 23.04
CA LYS A 40 -4.45 -20.24 23.54
C LYS A 40 -4.01 -19.50 24.79
N LYS A 41 -3.38 -18.34 24.64
CA LYS A 41 -3.34 -17.36 25.72
C LYS A 41 -3.63 -15.97 25.16
N ASP A 42 -4.72 -15.38 25.64
CA ASP A 42 -5.02 -13.95 25.59
C ASP A 42 -5.30 -13.33 24.20
N GLY A 43 -6.22 -13.90 23.43
CA GLY A 43 -6.88 -13.19 22.32
C GLY A 43 -6.01 -12.87 21.09
N LEU A 44 -4.72 -13.20 21.13
CA LEU A 44 -3.79 -13.15 20.00
C LEU A 44 -3.50 -14.57 19.53
N TYR A 45 -4.19 -15.01 18.47
CA TYR A 45 -3.84 -16.23 17.74
C TYR A 45 -2.85 -15.88 16.63
N SER A 46 -1.65 -15.43 17.00
CA SER A 46 -0.50 -15.73 16.16
C SER A 46 -0.05 -17.12 16.58
N LEU A 47 -0.04 -18.10 15.66
CA LEU A 47 0.59 -19.41 15.93
C LEU A 47 2.08 -19.27 16.29
N ASN A 48 2.64 -18.06 16.23
CA ASN A 48 4.01 -17.78 16.55
C ASN A 48 4.22 -16.34 17.07
N ASN A 49 4.17 -16.16 18.40
CA ASN A 49 4.52 -14.89 19.06
C ASN A 49 5.96 -14.42 18.71
N ASN A 50 6.79 -15.30 18.14
CA ASN A 50 8.13 -14.94 17.68
C ASN A 50 8.15 -14.30 16.29
N LEU A 51 7.12 -14.43 15.43
CA LEU A 51 7.18 -13.78 14.11
C LEU A 51 7.02 -12.27 14.23
N GLY A 52 6.05 -11.78 15.01
CA GLY A 52 5.94 -10.32 15.26
C GLY A 52 7.25 -9.77 15.83
N THR A 53 7.85 -10.50 16.78
CA THR A 53 9.17 -10.17 17.33
C THR A 53 10.29 -10.24 16.28
N LYS A 54 10.27 -11.19 15.33
CA LYS A 54 11.26 -11.31 14.24
C LYS A 54 11.08 -10.27 13.16
N ILE A 55 9.85 -9.93 12.78
CA ILE A 55 9.52 -8.84 11.87
C ILE A 55 9.96 -7.52 12.50
N GLN A 56 9.61 -7.30 13.77
CA GLN A 56 10.08 -6.16 14.56
C GLN A 56 11.61 -6.14 14.65
N SER A 57 12.27 -7.26 14.95
CA SER A 57 13.73 -7.35 15.04
C SER A 57 14.40 -7.11 13.68
N ALA A 58 13.87 -7.67 12.60
CA ALA A 58 14.36 -7.45 11.24
C ALA A 58 14.13 -6.00 10.80
N MET A 59 13.12 -5.32 11.34
CA MET A 59 12.92 -3.89 11.16
C MET A 59 13.89 -3.06 11.99
N GLN A 60 14.19 -3.47 13.22
CA GLN A 60 15.08 -2.75 14.13
C GLN A 60 16.58 -2.96 13.85
N SER A 61 16.97 -4.12 13.30
CA SER A 61 18.37 -4.52 13.11
C SER A 61 19.12 -3.69 12.07
N GLY A 62 18.42 -2.82 11.32
CA GLY A 62 19.01 -2.05 10.24
C GLY A 62 19.48 -2.90 9.06
N GLU A 63 19.08 -4.17 8.97
CA GLU A 63 19.19 -4.94 7.73
C GLU A 63 18.30 -4.24 6.69
N MET A 64 18.93 -3.44 5.83
CA MET A 64 18.36 -2.33 5.05
C MET A 64 17.27 -2.65 4.02
N ASN A 65 16.60 -3.79 4.06
CA ASN A 65 15.75 -4.24 2.97
C ASN A 65 14.71 -5.25 3.46
N ASN A 66 13.53 -4.81 3.91
CA ASN A 66 12.36 -5.68 4.17
C ASN A 66 11.20 -5.19 3.30
N ASN A 67 11.28 -5.46 2.01
CA ASN A 67 10.23 -5.13 1.05
C ASN A 67 9.04 -6.09 1.24
N PHE A 68 7.84 -5.51 1.35
CA PHE A 68 6.59 -6.24 1.50
C PHE A 68 5.87 -6.34 0.16
N GLY A 69 5.52 -7.53 -0.28
CA GLY A 69 4.65 -7.76 -1.43
C GLY A 69 3.30 -8.24 -0.94
N PHE A 70 2.26 -7.44 -1.16
CA PHE A 70 0.87 -7.78 -0.83
C PHE A 70 0.20 -8.43 -2.03
N PHE A 71 -0.27 -9.65 -1.85
CA PHE A 71 -0.95 -10.47 -2.84
C PHE A 71 -2.40 -10.66 -2.41
N GLY A 72 -3.33 -10.60 -3.37
CA GLY A 72 -4.75 -10.72 -3.13
C GLY A 72 -5.55 -10.34 -4.36
N GLY A 73 -6.77 -10.85 -4.43
CA GLY A 73 -7.71 -10.63 -5.52
C GLY A 73 -8.60 -9.43 -5.27
N ASN A 74 -9.88 -9.60 -5.54
CA ASN A 74 -10.85 -8.52 -5.56
C ASN A 74 -11.01 -7.79 -4.22
N ASP A 75 -10.83 -8.45 -3.07
CA ASP A 75 -10.98 -7.81 -1.76
C ASP A 75 -9.81 -6.89 -1.40
N LEU A 76 -8.61 -7.22 -1.86
CA LEU A 76 -7.40 -6.43 -1.62
C LEU A 76 -7.14 -5.42 -2.73
N PHE A 77 -7.28 -5.86 -3.98
CA PHE A 77 -7.22 -5.02 -5.17
C PHE A 77 -8.30 -3.94 -5.13
N ASN A 78 -9.39 -4.22 -4.39
CA ASN A 78 -10.69 -3.60 -4.47
C ASN A 78 -10.62 -2.17 -4.98
N TYR A 79 -10.86 -2.11 -6.28
CA TYR A 79 -10.91 -0.96 -7.17
C TYR A 79 -11.94 0.09 -6.69
N ASP A 80 -12.80 -0.27 -5.72
CA ASP A 80 -13.98 0.46 -5.26
C ASP A 80 -13.88 1.14 -3.90
N ILE A 81 -12.70 1.15 -3.28
CA ILE A 81 -12.51 1.88 -2.02
C ILE A 81 -12.83 3.39 -2.22
N TYR A 82 -12.69 3.92 -3.45
CA TYR A 82 -13.03 5.30 -3.81
C TYR A 82 -14.49 5.52 -4.27
N GLN A 83 -15.24 4.48 -4.68
CA GLN A 83 -16.69 4.63 -4.91
C GLN A 83 -17.44 4.82 -3.57
N ASN A 84 -16.89 4.30 -2.47
CA ASN A 84 -17.44 4.44 -1.12
C ASN A 84 -16.85 5.62 -0.31
N ASN A 85 -16.21 6.59 -0.98
CA ASN A 85 -15.52 7.72 -0.34
C ASN A 85 -14.38 7.34 0.63
N ALA A 86 -13.75 6.17 0.50
CA ALA A 86 -12.49 5.90 1.18
C ALA A 86 -11.30 6.28 0.28
N TYR A 87 -10.40 7.07 0.85
CA TYR A 87 -9.37 7.77 0.09
C TYR A 87 -8.05 7.01 -0.03
N ARG A 88 -7.99 5.78 0.49
CA ARG A 88 -6.75 4.98 0.59
C ARG A 88 -7.00 3.48 0.53
N SER A 89 -6.15 2.77 -0.20
CA SER A 89 -6.19 1.31 -0.21
C SER A 89 -5.64 0.72 1.08
N TYR A 90 -6.00 -0.53 1.39
CA TYR A 90 -5.45 -1.29 2.50
C TYR A 90 -3.91 -1.29 2.50
N VAL A 91 -3.31 -1.52 1.33
CA VAL A 91 -1.85 -1.59 1.16
C VAL A 91 -1.20 -0.21 1.35
N ASP A 92 -1.85 0.85 0.86
CA ASP A 92 -1.34 2.22 1.04
C ASP A 92 -1.40 2.66 2.51
N LEU A 93 -2.48 2.32 3.24
CA LEU A 93 -2.57 2.54 4.68
C LEU A 93 -1.48 1.78 5.44
N PHE A 94 -1.22 0.51 5.10
CA PHE A 94 -0.12 -0.24 5.68
C PHE A 94 1.24 0.38 5.36
N SER A 95 1.46 0.78 4.10
CA SER A 95 2.68 1.47 3.69
C SER A 95 2.93 2.73 4.52
N ASP A 96 1.87 3.47 4.82
CA ASP A 96 1.95 4.68 5.61
C ASP A 96 2.22 4.42 7.09
N TYR A 97 1.53 3.43 7.66
CA TYR A 97 1.84 2.94 8.99
C TYR A 97 3.32 2.56 9.12
N MET A 98 3.85 1.85 8.12
CA MET A 98 5.26 1.46 8.09
C MET A 98 6.22 2.64 8.01
N ARG A 99 5.88 3.68 7.24
CA ARG A 99 6.67 4.91 7.14
C ARG A 99 6.62 5.74 8.43
N TYR A 100 5.46 5.81 9.08
CA TYR A 100 5.21 6.67 10.24
C TYR A 100 5.56 6.01 11.58
N ASN A 101 5.11 4.78 11.84
CA ASN A 101 5.22 4.12 13.14
C ASN A 101 6.36 3.10 13.25
N GLY A 102 6.84 2.55 12.13
CA GLY A 102 7.90 1.53 12.14
C GLY A 102 9.22 2.01 12.80
N PRO A 103 9.69 3.25 12.54
CA PRO A 103 10.89 3.82 13.16
C PRO A 103 10.67 4.61 14.45
N TYR A 104 9.57 5.37 14.52
CA TYR A 104 9.52 6.59 15.35
C TYR A 104 9.08 6.39 16.79
N LYS A 105 8.32 5.33 17.09
CA LYS A 105 7.73 5.11 18.43
C LYS A 105 8.40 3.99 19.25
N LEU A 106 9.40 3.29 18.70
CA LEU A 106 10.03 2.15 19.38
C LEU A 106 11.25 2.53 20.24
N ASP A 107 11.67 3.79 20.22
CA ASP A 107 12.60 4.34 21.22
C ASP A 107 11.87 5.44 21.99
N SER A 108 11.74 5.28 23.30
CA SER A 108 11.04 6.19 24.22
C SER A 108 11.74 7.54 24.41
N SER A 109 12.73 7.87 23.58
CA SER A 109 13.43 9.15 23.62
C SER A 109 12.93 10.08 22.51
N PRO A 110 12.10 11.10 22.84
CA PRO A 110 11.84 12.17 21.90
C PRO A 110 13.17 12.89 21.66
N TYR A 111 13.66 12.87 20.43
CA TYR A 111 14.77 13.70 19.93
C TYR A 111 16.23 13.32 20.30
N GLN A 112 16.56 12.10 20.72
CA GLN A 112 17.98 11.69 20.70
C GLN A 112 18.42 11.22 19.31
N PHE A 113 18.61 12.19 18.42
CA PHE A 113 19.35 12.07 17.16
C PHE A 113 20.84 11.80 17.44
N ASP A 114 21.14 10.62 17.99
CA ASP A 114 22.50 10.21 18.35
C ASP A 114 23.41 10.26 17.11
N THR A 115 24.53 10.93 17.34
CA THR A 115 25.66 11.24 16.47
C THR A 115 25.82 10.27 15.30
N ALA A 116 25.54 10.79 14.11
CA ALA A 116 25.82 10.23 12.80
C ALA A 116 25.22 8.84 12.50
N SER A 117 25.24 7.85 13.39
CA SER A 117 25.08 6.40 13.16
C SER A 117 23.66 5.85 13.18
N LYS A 118 22.77 6.40 14.01
CA LYS A 118 21.39 5.90 14.15
C LYS A 118 20.36 6.64 13.29
N ARG A 119 20.75 7.74 12.65
CA ARG A 119 19.94 8.41 11.59
C ARG A 119 19.81 7.56 10.31
N ARG A 120 20.51 6.42 10.22
CA ARG A 120 21.02 5.88 8.94
C ARG A 120 20.39 4.60 8.41
N THR A 121 19.41 3.98 9.05
CA THR A 121 18.98 2.61 8.66
C THR A 121 17.48 2.35 8.65
N ILE A 122 16.65 3.35 8.95
CA ILE A 122 15.24 3.08 9.30
C ILE A 122 14.24 3.37 8.17
N GLY A 123 14.69 3.83 6.99
CA GLY A 123 13.81 4.41 5.96
C GLY A 123 13.58 3.63 4.65
N SER A 124 14.33 2.56 4.37
CA SER A 124 14.29 1.91 3.05
C SER A 124 13.46 0.62 3.02
N ARG A 125 12.20 0.70 3.42
CA ARG A 125 11.26 -0.44 3.36
C ARG A 125 10.10 -0.06 2.47
N PHE A 126 9.97 -0.77 1.35
CA PHE A 126 8.95 -0.46 0.36
C PHE A 126 7.83 -1.49 0.41
N VAL A 127 6.60 -1.00 0.30
CA VAL A 127 5.40 -1.83 0.24
C VAL A 127 4.93 -1.82 -1.20
N PHE A 128 4.78 -3.02 -1.76
CA PHE A 128 4.37 -3.28 -3.11
C PHE A 128 2.95 -3.85 -3.07
N ASP A 129 2.05 -3.13 -3.70
CA ASP A 129 0.70 -3.59 -3.99
C ASP A 129 0.75 -4.47 -5.25
N LEU A 130 0.85 -5.78 -5.05
CA LEU A 130 0.91 -6.80 -6.11
C LEU A 130 -0.45 -7.46 -6.33
N SER A 131 -1.51 -6.89 -5.76
CA SER A 131 -2.88 -7.32 -5.96
C SER A 131 -3.34 -7.02 -7.39
N SER A 132 -4.22 -7.86 -7.92
CA SER A 132 -4.87 -7.62 -9.21
C SER A 132 -6.31 -8.11 -9.17
N LYS A 133 -7.15 -7.57 -10.06
CA LYS A 133 -8.51 -8.08 -10.23
C LYS A 133 -8.49 -9.58 -10.51
N ASP A 134 -9.38 -10.33 -9.87
CA ASP A 134 -9.57 -11.76 -10.03
C ASP A 134 -8.31 -12.61 -9.71
N GLN A 135 -7.32 -12.04 -9.02
CA GLN A 135 -6.13 -12.77 -8.57
C GLN A 135 -6.53 -13.84 -7.54
N THR A 136 -6.09 -15.07 -7.77
CA THR A 136 -6.27 -16.21 -6.86
C THR A 136 -4.91 -16.71 -6.38
N LEU A 137 -4.89 -17.48 -5.30
CA LEU A 137 -3.67 -18.14 -4.83
C LEU A 137 -3.00 -18.98 -5.93
N ALA A 138 -3.80 -19.64 -6.77
CA ALA A 138 -3.30 -20.41 -7.92
C ALA A 138 -2.53 -19.54 -8.93
N THR A 139 -3.08 -18.37 -9.28
CA THR A 139 -2.40 -17.43 -10.19
C THR A 139 -1.12 -16.87 -9.59
N ILE A 140 -1.14 -16.54 -8.29
CA ILE A 140 0.03 -16.01 -7.57
C ILE A 140 1.17 -17.03 -7.58
N VAL A 141 0.91 -18.30 -7.26
CA VAL A 141 2.00 -19.30 -7.18
C VAL A 141 2.56 -19.69 -8.54
N ASN A 142 1.79 -19.53 -9.62
CA ASN A 142 2.22 -19.82 -10.97
C ASN A 142 3.15 -18.73 -11.53
N ASP A 143 2.98 -17.48 -11.11
CA ASP A 143 3.85 -16.34 -11.49
C ASP A 143 4.70 -15.79 -10.32
N TYR A 144 4.85 -16.58 -9.25
CA TYR A 144 5.44 -16.09 -8.00
C TYR A 144 6.82 -15.46 -8.21
N ASN A 145 7.68 -16.09 -9.02
CA ASN A 145 9.02 -15.58 -9.27
C ASN A 145 9.01 -14.25 -10.02
N GLY A 146 8.13 -14.07 -11.01
CA GLY A 146 8.00 -12.80 -11.72
C GLY A 146 7.54 -11.69 -10.79
N LEU A 147 6.60 -11.99 -9.88
CA LEU A 147 6.08 -11.01 -8.92
C LEU A 147 7.08 -10.66 -7.80
N VAL A 148 7.89 -11.63 -7.35
CA VAL A 148 8.74 -11.47 -6.15
C VAL A 148 10.18 -11.11 -6.49
N LYS A 149 10.79 -11.80 -7.44
CA LYS A 149 12.21 -11.60 -7.77
C LYS A 149 12.43 -10.25 -8.43
N ASP A 150 11.56 -9.88 -9.37
CA ASP A 150 11.70 -8.64 -10.14
C ASP A 150 11.46 -7.39 -9.29
N ASN A 151 10.84 -7.55 -8.14
CA ASN A 151 10.53 -6.49 -7.18
C ASN A 151 11.34 -6.60 -5.88
N ASN A 152 12.27 -7.56 -5.79
CA ASN A 152 13.11 -7.82 -4.61
C ASN A 152 12.28 -7.93 -3.31
N ILE A 153 11.16 -8.66 -3.38
CA ILE A 153 10.26 -8.87 -2.24
C ILE A 153 10.91 -9.80 -1.22
N LYS A 154 10.78 -9.46 0.07
CA LYS A 154 11.35 -10.24 1.18
C LYS A 154 10.30 -10.80 2.12
N THR A 155 9.19 -10.08 2.26
CA THR A 155 8.02 -10.52 3.00
C THR A 155 6.86 -10.63 2.04
N SER A 156 6.33 -11.83 1.86
CA SER A 156 5.13 -12.05 1.07
C SER A 156 3.92 -12.08 1.97
N VAL A 157 2.94 -11.22 1.70
CA VAL A 157 1.68 -11.15 2.44
C VAL A 157 0.57 -11.64 1.52
N LEU A 158 -0.01 -12.78 1.83
CA LEU A 158 -1.23 -13.26 1.19
C LEU A 158 -2.43 -12.77 1.99
N VAL A 159 -3.26 -11.93 1.38
CA VAL A 159 -4.62 -11.69 1.85
C VAL A 159 -5.52 -12.66 1.11
N VAL A 160 -6.05 -13.65 1.83
CA VAL A 160 -6.91 -14.68 1.24
C VAL A 160 -8.17 -14.00 0.70
N ASP A 161 -8.47 -14.23 -0.57
CA ASP A 161 -9.48 -13.50 -1.32
C ASP A 161 -10.81 -14.25 -1.41
N SER A 162 -11.91 -13.51 -1.57
CA SER A 162 -13.22 -14.07 -1.88
C SER A 162 -13.22 -14.91 -3.15
N ALA A 163 -12.38 -14.62 -4.14
CA ALA A 163 -12.23 -15.47 -5.33
C ALA A 163 -11.79 -16.90 -4.99
N ASP A 164 -10.81 -17.06 -4.09
CA ASP A 164 -10.37 -18.38 -3.63
C ASP A 164 -11.49 -19.11 -2.85
N ILE A 165 -12.25 -18.36 -2.05
CA ILE A 165 -13.36 -18.90 -1.23
C ILE A 165 -14.54 -19.35 -2.09
N ASN A 166 -14.93 -18.55 -3.08
CA ASN A 166 -16.04 -18.85 -3.98
C ASN A 166 -15.78 -20.12 -4.81
N ASN A 167 -14.50 -20.38 -5.13
CA ASN A 167 -14.08 -21.56 -5.88
C ASN A 167 -14.13 -22.87 -5.08
N LEU A 168 -14.26 -22.83 -3.75
CA LEU A 168 -14.25 -24.03 -2.89
C LEU A 168 -15.40 -25.02 -3.15
N SER A 169 -16.47 -24.57 -3.80
CA SER A 169 -17.60 -25.42 -4.19
C SER A 169 -17.26 -26.38 -5.35
N THR A 170 -16.15 -26.16 -6.05
CA THR A 170 -15.70 -26.98 -7.18
C THR A 170 -14.99 -28.25 -6.69
N GLU A 171 -15.24 -29.38 -7.35
CA GLU A 171 -14.57 -30.65 -7.03
C GLU A 171 -13.04 -30.50 -7.14
N GLY A 172 -12.33 -30.91 -6.07
CA GLY A 172 -10.87 -30.81 -6.00
C GLY A 172 -10.30 -29.46 -5.53
N ALA A 173 -11.12 -28.39 -5.46
CA ALA A 173 -10.64 -27.04 -5.14
C ALA A 173 -9.96 -26.93 -3.76
N THR A 174 -10.45 -27.65 -2.75
CA THR A 174 -9.82 -27.67 -1.41
C THR A 174 -8.41 -28.28 -1.43
N THR A 175 -8.20 -29.32 -2.23
CA THR A 175 -6.89 -29.99 -2.40
C THR A 175 -5.93 -29.10 -3.21
N GLU A 176 -6.45 -28.43 -4.23
CA GLU A 176 -5.69 -27.45 -5.00
C GLU A 176 -5.26 -26.27 -4.12
N PHE A 177 -6.17 -25.69 -3.35
CA PHE A 177 -5.85 -24.62 -2.41
C PHE A 177 -4.78 -25.05 -1.39
N GLU A 178 -4.92 -26.25 -0.80
CA GLU A 178 -3.92 -26.81 0.11
C GLU A 178 -2.53 -26.90 -0.55
N THR A 179 -2.49 -27.40 -1.79
CA THR A 179 -1.25 -27.57 -2.56
C THR A 179 -0.61 -26.22 -2.91
N ASN A 180 -1.41 -25.26 -3.36
CA ASN A 180 -0.93 -23.94 -3.73
C ASN A 180 -0.49 -23.15 -2.50
N LEU A 181 -1.16 -23.29 -1.34
CA LEU A 181 -0.73 -22.62 -0.11
C LEU A 181 0.64 -23.14 0.37
N LYS A 182 0.86 -24.46 0.30
CA LYS A 182 2.20 -25.05 0.57
C LYS A 182 3.25 -24.49 -0.38
N ARG A 183 2.95 -24.38 -1.68
CA ARG A 183 3.86 -23.79 -2.68
C ARG A 183 4.16 -22.32 -2.38
N PHE A 184 3.15 -21.52 -2.02
CA PHE A 184 3.33 -20.12 -1.65
C PHE A 184 4.27 -19.96 -0.45
N ILE A 185 4.05 -20.74 0.61
CA ILE A 185 4.89 -20.74 1.81
C ILE A 185 6.34 -21.11 1.46
N LEU A 186 6.56 -22.20 0.73
CA LEU A 186 7.90 -22.66 0.34
C LEU A 186 8.61 -21.66 -0.58
N ASN A 187 7.87 -21.10 -1.54
CA ASN A 187 8.41 -20.10 -2.46
C ASN A 187 8.83 -18.83 -1.71
N GLY A 188 8.03 -18.33 -0.77
CA GLY A 188 8.35 -17.13 -0.01
C GLY A 188 9.44 -17.32 1.02
N THR A 189 9.43 -18.43 1.74
CA THR A 189 10.47 -18.72 2.74
C THR A 189 11.83 -19.04 2.11
N SER A 190 11.89 -19.57 0.88
CA SER A 190 13.17 -19.82 0.20
C SER A 190 13.86 -18.56 -0.35
N GLN A 191 13.15 -17.43 -0.43
CA GLN A 191 13.72 -16.17 -0.91
C GLN A 191 14.86 -15.67 -0.02
N ASN A 192 15.71 -14.81 -0.59
CA ASN A 192 16.77 -14.11 0.13
C ASN A 192 17.71 -15.03 0.91
N LYS A 193 18.13 -16.14 0.29
CA LYS A 193 18.97 -17.18 0.91
C LYS A 193 18.28 -17.81 2.13
N ASN A 194 17.03 -18.25 1.97
CA ASN A 194 16.20 -18.85 3.01
C ASN A 194 15.89 -17.93 4.20
N LYS A 195 15.85 -16.61 3.97
CA LYS A 195 15.50 -15.61 4.99
C LYS A 195 14.16 -14.94 4.73
N GLY A 196 13.48 -15.28 3.63
CA GLY A 196 12.17 -14.72 3.32
C GLY A 196 11.13 -15.07 4.37
N MET A 197 10.14 -14.19 4.52
CA MET A 197 9.03 -14.33 5.45
C MET A 197 7.71 -14.39 4.68
N VAL A 198 6.76 -15.12 5.24
CA VAL A 198 5.41 -15.27 4.68
C VAL A 198 4.40 -14.90 5.75
N ILE A 199 3.42 -14.08 5.40
CA ILE A 199 2.29 -13.73 6.25
C ILE A 199 1.02 -14.11 5.49
N ILE A 200 0.12 -14.81 6.16
CA ILE A 200 -1.18 -15.21 5.62
C ILE A 200 -2.23 -14.54 6.47
N GLN A 201 -2.99 -13.63 5.88
CA GLN A 201 -4.17 -13.04 6.47
C GLN A 201 -5.40 -13.83 6.03
N LYS A 202 -6.09 -14.42 7.00
CA LYS A 202 -7.39 -15.07 6.79
C LYS A 202 -8.43 -14.05 6.33
N HIS A 203 -9.49 -14.53 5.70
CA HIS A 203 -10.56 -13.66 5.21
C HIS A 203 -11.47 -13.17 6.36
N TYR A 204 -12.08 -12.00 6.19
CA TYR A 204 -13.07 -11.42 7.10
C TYR A 204 -14.45 -12.10 6.99
N LYS A 205 -15.31 -11.91 7.97
CA LYS A 205 -16.70 -12.39 7.96
C LYS A 205 -17.64 -11.33 7.39
N THR A 206 -18.63 -11.78 6.63
CA THR A 206 -19.62 -10.93 5.95
C THR A 206 -21.02 -11.08 6.57
N ASN A 207 -22.04 -10.44 5.99
CA ASN A 207 -23.44 -10.67 6.36
C ASN A 207 -24.02 -11.96 5.75
N ASP A 208 -23.30 -12.62 4.85
CA ASP A 208 -23.71 -13.87 4.22
C ASP A 208 -23.22 -15.09 5.03
N SER A 209 -24.16 -15.80 5.68
CA SER A 209 -23.87 -17.00 6.46
C SER A 209 -23.28 -18.14 5.63
N SER A 210 -23.72 -18.30 4.38
CA SER A 210 -23.22 -19.36 3.50
C SER A 210 -21.79 -19.09 3.08
N PHE A 211 -21.47 -17.86 2.72
CA PHE A 211 -20.10 -17.44 2.48
C PHE A 211 -19.22 -17.62 3.72
N ASN A 212 -19.73 -17.25 4.90
CA ASN A 212 -19.00 -17.40 6.16
C ASN A 212 -18.66 -18.86 6.50
N ASN A 213 -19.49 -19.82 6.12
CA ASN A 213 -19.17 -21.25 6.27
C ASN A 213 -17.99 -21.65 5.37
N SER A 214 -17.92 -21.12 4.15
CA SER A 214 -16.78 -21.32 3.25
C SER A 214 -15.50 -20.66 3.79
N VAL A 215 -15.63 -19.49 4.45
CA VAL A 215 -14.53 -18.86 5.19
C VAL A 215 -14.02 -19.78 6.32
N ASP A 216 -14.90 -20.42 7.08
CA ASP A 216 -14.46 -21.36 8.14
C ASP A 216 -13.74 -22.59 7.58
N LEU A 217 -14.22 -23.11 6.45
CA LEU A 217 -13.59 -24.21 5.75
C LEU A 217 -12.18 -23.84 5.28
N ILE A 218 -12.02 -22.70 4.60
CA ILE A 218 -10.71 -22.26 4.11
C ILE A 218 -9.75 -21.98 5.26
N ASN A 219 -10.24 -21.37 6.34
CA ASN A 219 -9.45 -21.08 7.54
C ASN A 219 -8.93 -22.36 8.20
N SER A 220 -9.74 -23.41 8.23
CA SER A 220 -9.33 -24.73 8.74
C SER A 220 -8.25 -25.37 7.86
N ILE A 221 -8.32 -25.19 6.52
CA ILE A 221 -7.28 -25.65 5.59
C ILE A 221 -5.98 -24.88 5.79
N ILE A 222 -6.06 -23.55 5.97
CA ILE A 222 -4.89 -22.70 6.26
C ILE A 222 -4.20 -23.17 7.53
N ASP A 223 -4.95 -23.36 8.61
CA ASP A 223 -4.41 -23.84 9.89
C ASP A 223 -3.71 -25.19 9.73
N LYS A 224 -4.34 -26.14 9.02
CA LYS A 224 -3.76 -27.45 8.71
C LYS A 224 -2.45 -27.33 7.93
N VAL A 225 -2.40 -26.50 6.90
CA VAL A 225 -1.19 -26.31 6.08
C VAL A 225 -0.06 -25.70 6.89
N VAL A 226 -0.33 -24.61 7.62
CA VAL A 226 0.68 -23.93 8.43
C VAL A 226 1.25 -24.88 9.48
N LEU A 227 0.40 -25.63 10.19
CA LEU A 227 0.83 -26.62 11.19
C LEU A 227 1.62 -27.79 10.58
N SER A 228 1.47 -28.09 9.29
CA SER A 228 2.26 -29.14 8.63
C SER A 228 3.76 -28.78 8.52
N PHE A 229 4.13 -27.53 8.77
CA PHE A 229 5.52 -27.07 8.82
C PHE A 229 6.11 -27.02 10.23
N ALA A 230 5.35 -27.38 11.28
CA ALA A 230 5.76 -27.20 12.68
C ALA A 230 7.04 -27.98 13.06
N ASP A 231 7.34 -29.09 12.37
CA ASP A 231 8.54 -29.89 12.60
C ASP A 231 9.85 -29.19 12.12
N ASP A 232 9.74 -28.20 11.22
CA ASP A 232 10.85 -27.33 10.81
C ASP A 232 10.77 -26.00 11.57
N ALA A 233 11.42 -25.95 12.74
CA ALA A 233 11.36 -24.78 13.62
C ALA A 233 11.87 -23.49 12.96
N ASP A 234 12.85 -23.56 12.05
CA ASP A 234 13.34 -22.35 11.35
C ASP A 234 12.29 -21.86 10.35
N LEU A 235 11.82 -22.73 9.47
CA LEU A 235 10.83 -22.36 8.46
C LEU A 235 9.53 -21.91 9.12
N PHE A 236 9.03 -22.66 10.10
CA PHE A 236 7.80 -22.35 10.84
C PHE A 236 7.88 -20.98 11.54
N SER A 237 9.07 -20.60 12.00
CA SER A 237 9.31 -19.29 12.60
C SER A 237 9.26 -18.10 11.64
N ARG A 238 9.14 -18.35 10.33
CA ARG A 238 9.05 -17.36 9.27
C ARG A 238 7.67 -17.32 8.60
N ILE A 239 6.70 -18.06 9.15
CA ILE A 239 5.29 -18.06 8.73
C ILE A 239 4.45 -17.31 9.76
N GLY A 240 3.68 -16.35 9.27
CA GLY A 240 2.74 -15.53 10.03
C GLY A 240 1.33 -15.86 9.67
N LEU A 241 0.47 -15.87 10.68
CA LEU A 241 -0.96 -16.05 10.50
C LEU A 241 -1.68 -14.91 11.20
N VAL A 242 -2.48 -14.18 10.45
CA VAL A 242 -3.35 -13.10 10.95
C VAL A 242 -4.80 -13.57 10.79
N ASP A 243 -5.46 -13.83 11.90
CA ASP A 243 -6.85 -14.28 11.93
C ASP A 243 -7.80 -13.11 12.19
N VAL A 244 -8.24 -12.43 11.14
CA VAL A 244 -9.22 -11.34 11.25
C VAL A 244 -10.66 -11.87 11.39
N SER A 245 -10.91 -13.14 11.09
CA SER A 245 -12.27 -13.69 10.97
C SER A 245 -13.04 -13.59 12.29
N LYS A 246 -12.40 -13.88 13.42
CA LYS A 246 -13.00 -13.80 14.76
C LYS A 246 -13.33 -12.38 15.18
N ASN A 247 -12.45 -11.42 14.85
CA ASN A 247 -12.65 -10.00 15.15
C ASN A 247 -13.75 -9.38 14.30
N THR A 248 -14.06 -9.98 13.16
CA THR A 248 -15.13 -9.51 12.25
C THR A 248 -16.46 -10.25 12.42
N ASP A 249 -16.50 -11.35 13.18
CA ASP A 249 -17.71 -12.13 13.43
C ASP A 249 -18.57 -11.57 14.57
N ASN A 250 -18.89 -10.28 14.51
CA ASN A 250 -19.75 -9.64 15.50
C ASN A 250 -20.67 -8.61 14.85
N ALA A 251 -21.78 -8.31 15.54
CA ALA A 251 -22.80 -7.41 15.02
C ALA A 251 -22.27 -5.99 14.75
N ASN A 252 -21.30 -5.51 15.54
CA ASN A 252 -20.73 -4.18 15.36
C ASN A 252 -19.99 -4.10 14.02
N PHE A 253 -18.97 -4.96 13.80
CA PHE A 253 -18.23 -4.98 12.54
C PHE A 253 -19.16 -5.24 11.34
N LYS A 254 -20.10 -6.17 11.45
CA LYS A 254 -21.05 -6.48 10.36
C LYS A 254 -21.97 -5.32 9.99
N SER A 255 -22.22 -4.39 10.92
CA SER A 255 -23.11 -3.25 10.70
C SER A 255 -22.45 -2.04 10.04
N ILE A 256 -21.14 -1.82 10.27
CA ILE A 256 -20.42 -0.63 9.81
C ILE A 256 -19.13 -0.93 9.03
N GLY A 257 -18.54 -2.10 9.19
CA GLY A 257 -17.30 -2.54 8.53
C GLY A 257 -17.52 -3.14 7.14
N ILE A 258 -18.74 -3.55 6.83
CA ILE A 258 -19.12 -4.11 5.53
C ILE A 258 -20.39 -3.44 5.00
N ASN A 259 -20.45 -3.21 3.69
CA ASN A 259 -21.60 -2.61 3.04
C ASN A 259 -22.66 -3.66 2.66
N SER A 260 -23.76 -3.23 2.05
CA SER A 260 -24.86 -4.11 1.61
C SER A 260 -24.46 -5.14 0.57
N SER A 261 -23.34 -4.91 -0.14
CA SER A 261 -22.76 -5.82 -1.13
C SER A 261 -21.71 -6.75 -0.52
N ASN A 262 -21.60 -6.82 0.81
CA ASN A 262 -20.60 -7.58 1.56
C ASN A 262 -19.14 -7.16 1.31
N LEU A 263 -18.90 -5.98 0.75
CA LEU A 263 -17.57 -5.42 0.57
C LEU A 263 -17.16 -4.59 1.79
N LEU A 264 -15.85 -4.48 2.05
CA LEU A 264 -15.33 -3.64 3.12
C LEU A 264 -15.69 -2.16 2.93
N THR A 265 -16.09 -1.52 4.01
CA THR A 265 -16.20 -0.06 4.10
C THR A 265 -14.84 0.55 4.45
N PRO A 266 -14.65 1.87 4.32
CA PRO A 266 -13.51 2.60 4.91
C PRO A 266 -13.15 2.15 6.33
N TYR A 267 -14.17 2.04 7.20
CA TYR A 267 -14.02 1.61 8.58
C TYR A 267 -13.58 0.16 8.68
N GLY A 268 -14.19 -0.73 7.89
CA GLY A 268 -13.81 -2.14 7.84
C GLY A 268 -12.37 -2.34 7.40
N THR A 269 -11.93 -1.64 6.34
CA THR A 269 -10.55 -1.66 5.85
C THR A 269 -9.57 -1.23 6.94
N LEU A 270 -9.88 -0.16 7.67
CA LEU A 270 -9.06 0.33 8.77
C LEU A 270 -8.98 -0.69 9.91
N GLU A 271 -10.11 -1.27 10.31
CA GLU A 271 -10.14 -2.24 11.40
C GLU A 271 -9.37 -3.52 11.05
N LEU A 272 -9.47 -4.00 9.80
CA LEU A 272 -8.64 -5.12 9.34
C LEU A 272 -7.14 -4.79 9.43
N LEU A 273 -6.76 -3.55 9.06
CA LEU A 273 -5.38 -3.12 9.15
C LEU A 273 -4.91 -3.05 10.60
N ASN A 274 -5.75 -2.59 11.53
CA ASN A 274 -5.46 -2.59 12.97
C ASN A 274 -5.13 -3.99 13.46
N ILE A 275 -5.98 -4.96 13.15
CA ILE A 275 -5.78 -6.36 13.55
C ILE A 275 -4.48 -6.91 12.93
N PHE A 276 -4.22 -6.61 11.65
CA PHE A 276 -3.01 -7.03 10.96
C PHE A 276 -1.77 -6.45 11.63
N VAL A 277 -1.74 -5.13 11.84
CA VAL A 277 -0.64 -4.42 12.47
C VAL A 277 -0.43 -4.92 13.91
N ASP A 278 -1.46 -5.05 14.73
CA ASP A 278 -1.35 -5.53 16.10
C ASP A 278 -0.80 -6.95 16.17
N SER A 279 -1.17 -7.80 15.20
CA SER A 279 -0.64 -9.16 15.06
C SER A 279 0.85 -9.18 14.72
N LEU A 280 1.33 -8.18 13.98
CA LEU A 280 2.75 -8.03 13.66
C LEU A 280 3.52 -7.29 14.76
N TYR A 281 2.85 -6.41 15.50
CA TYR A 281 3.47 -5.52 16.47
C TYR A 281 2.64 -5.29 17.76
N PRO A 282 2.70 -6.22 18.72
CA PRO A 282 1.86 -6.20 19.91
C PRO A 282 2.17 -5.08 20.95
N LYS A 283 3.06 -4.12 20.64
CA LYS A 283 3.44 -3.00 21.53
C LYS A 283 3.16 -1.61 20.95
N HIS A 284 2.31 -1.49 19.94
CA HIS A 284 2.07 -0.20 19.27
C HIS A 284 0.88 0.55 19.86
N THR A 285 0.91 1.88 19.72
CA THR A 285 -0.23 2.75 20.03
C THR A 285 -1.25 2.62 18.90
N SER A 286 -2.54 2.59 19.24
CA SER A 286 -3.61 2.31 18.28
C SER A 286 -3.57 3.27 17.09
N ILE A 287 -3.88 2.75 15.91
CA ILE A 287 -4.07 3.53 14.67
C ILE A 287 -5.25 4.51 14.79
N ALA A 288 -6.10 4.39 15.82
CA ALA A 288 -7.23 5.29 16.07
C ALA A 288 -6.80 6.76 16.33
N GLU A 289 -5.57 7.02 16.80
CA GLU A 289 -5.00 8.38 16.89
C GLU A 289 -4.71 9.00 15.49
N TRP A 290 -4.79 8.20 14.43
CA TRP A 290 -4.42 8.56 13.04
C TRP A 290 -5.63 8.92 12.16
N THR A 291 -6.85 8.53 12.55
CA THR A 291 -8.05 8.58 11.68
C THR A 291 -9.17 9.46 12.20
N SER A 292 -8.86 10.45 13.03
CA SER A 292 -9.85 11.31 13.69
C SER A 292 -10.65 12.22 12.75
N SER A 293 -10.71 11.95 11.44
CA SER A 293 -11.33 12.88 10.50
C SER A 293 -11.80 12.30 9.16
N VAL A 294 -12.43 11.12 9.13
CA VAL A 294 -13.12 10.65 7.91
C VAL A 294 -14.13 11.71 7.38
N ASP A 295 -14.70 12.51 8.27
CA ASP A 295 -15.57 13.65 7.94
C ASP A 295 -14.80 14.89 7.44
N ASP A 296 -13.58 15.16 7.90
CA ASP A 296 -12.76 16.24 7.32
C ASP A 296 -12.22 15.87 5.93
N ILE A 297 -11.99 14.57 5.63
CA ILE A 297 -11.55 14.18 4.27
C ILE A 297 -12.64 14.47 3.22
N LYS A 298 -13.92 14.24 3.57
CA LYS A 298 -15.05 14.61 2.70
C LYS A 298 -15.20 16.13 2.60
N ALA A 299 -15.04 16.85 3.70
CA ALA A 299 -15.09 18.31 3.68
C ALA A 299 -13.93 18.94 2.87
N ASP A 300 -12.72 18.38 2.91
CA ASP A 300 -11.54 18.91 2.21
C ASP A 300 -11.55 18.67 0.70
N VAL A 301 -12.11 17.55 0.23
CA VAL A 301 -12.27 17.29 -1.22
C VAL A 301 -13.44 18.07 -1.80
N ILE A 302 -14.52 18.26 -1.02
CA ILE A 302 -15.73 18.97 -1.45
C ILE A 302 -15.58 20.50 -1.31
N ASN A 303 -14.84 21.02 -0.33
CA ASN A 303 -14.62 22.46 -0.13
C ASN A 303 -13.41 23.04 -0.85
N GLN A 304 -12.72 22.28 -1.71
CA GLN A 304 -11.66 22.79 -2.58
C GLN A 304 -12.26 23.65 -3.71
N THR A 305 -12.74 24.82 -3.31
CA THR A 305 -13.12 25.96 -4.12
C THR A 305 -11.87 26.66 -4.66
N ILE A 306 -10.89 25.89 -5.15
CA ILE A 306 -10.18 26.29 -6.37
C ILE A 306 -10.97 25.64 -7.50
N THR A 307 -12.22 26.08 -7.61
CA THR A 307 -13.09 25.74 -8.73
C THR A 307 -12.50 26.35 -9.99
N LYS A 308 -12.18 25.49 -10.96
CA LYS A 308 -12.04 25.75 -12.40
C LYS A 308 -10.81 26.47 -12.95
N GLU A 309 -10.01 27.17 -12.15
CA GLU A 309 -8.76 27.72 -12.72
C GLU A 309 -7.70 26.62 -12.84
N THR A 310 -7.29 26.32 -14.06
CA THR A 310 -6.14 25.44 -14.38
C THR A 310 -4.94 26.25 -14.91
N SER A 311 -5.06 27.59 -14.89
CA SER A 311 -4.06 28.55 -15.36
C SER A 311 -2.70 28.46 -14.64
N TYR A 312 -2.70 27.94 -13.41
CA TYR A 312 -1.49 27.69 -12.64
C TYR A 312 -0.74 26.42 -13.07
N LEU A 313 -1.38 25.48 -13.77
CA LEU A 313 -0.75 24.24 -14.20
C LEU A 313 0.31 24.53 -15.28
N GLN A 314 1.37 23.73 -15.27
CA GLN A 314 2.42 23.81 -16.27
C GLN A 314 1.93 23.22 -17.60
N THR A 315 2.27 23.87 -18.70
CA THR A 315 2.07 23.29 -20.03
C THR A 315 3.07 22.16 -20.31
N ALA A 316 2.57 21.09 -20.89
CA ALA A 316 3.38 19.94 -21.30
C ALA A 316 4.36 20.30 -22.43
N ASP A 317 5.59 19.76 -22.36
CA ASP A 317 6.53 19.76 -23.50
C ASP A 317 6.02 18.76 -24.55
N SER A 318 5.44 19.29 -25.63
CA SER A 318 4.71 18.49 -26.60
C SER A 318 5.54 17.36 -27.22
N THR A 319 6.85 17.54 -27.46
CA THR A 319 7.67 16.49 -28.09
C THR A 319 7.98 15.37 -27.10
N LYS A 320 8.40 15.71 -25.88
CA LYS A 320 8.72 14.71 -24.85
C LYS A 320 7.48 13.97 -24.40
N VAL A 321 6.37 14.68 -24.25
CA VAL A 321 5.08 14.10 -23.88
C VAL A 321 4.58 13.14 -24.95
N ILE A 322 4.68 13.47 -26.24
CA ILE A 322 4.31 12.52 -27.31
C ILE A 322 5.16 11.24 -27.20
N ASN A 323 6.47 11.38 -27.03
CA ASN A 323 7.37 10.23 -26.89
C ASN A 323 7.06 9.41 -25.63
N PHE A 324 6.73 10.07 -24.52
CA PHE A 324 6.34 9.41 -23.29
C PHE A 324 4.99 8.70 -23.43
N LYS A 325 3.98 9.32 -24.04
CA LYS A 325 2.70 8.67 -24.32
C LYS A 325 2.87 7.46 -25.22
N ASN A 326 3.71 7.54 -26.25
CA ASN A 326 4.06 6.38 -27.07
C ASN A 326 4.72 5.28 -26.24
N TYR A 327 5.60 5.64 -25.30
CA TYR A 327 6.19 4.68 -24.36
C TYR A 327 5.12 4.04 -23.46
N LEU A 328 4.19 4.81 -22.90
CA LEU A 328 3.06 4.31 -22.12
C LEU A 328 2.18 3.35 -22.94
N SER A 329 1.79 3.73 -24.16
CA SER A 329 0.90 2.92 -25.01
C SER A 329 1.54 1.61 -25.48
N ASN A 330 2.87 1.58 -25.63
CA ASN A 330 3.59 0.38 -26.03
C ASN A 330 3.89 -0.59 -24.88
N ASN A 331 3.60 -0.21 -23.63
CA ASN A 331 3.82 -1.04 -22.45
C ASN A 331 2.52 -1.20 -21.67
N SER A 332 2.00 -2.43 -21.59
CA SER A 332 0.76 -2.71 -20.84
C SER A 332 0.92 -2.55 -19.33
N LYS A 333 2.16 -2.63 -18.82
CA LYS A 333 2.50 -2.51 -17.40
C LYS A 333 3.83 -1.79 -17.23
N LEU A 334 3.90 -0.87 -16.28
CA LEU A 334 5.11 -0.11 -15.94
C LEU A 334 5.37 -0.08 -14.44
N LYS A 335 6.64 0.02 -14.08
CA LYS A 335 7.14 0.23 -12.73
C LYS A 335 7.46 1.70 -12.49
N TRP A 336 6.72 2.33 -11.57
CA TRP A 336 6.90 3.71 -11.15
C TRP A 336 7.57 3.77 -9.78
N ALA A 337 8.66 4.54 -9.67
CA ALA A 337 9.32 4.82 -8.40
C ALA A 337 9.24 6.32 -8.06
N PHE A 338 8.60 6.63 -6.94
CA PHE A 338 8.60 7.98 -6.37
C PHE A 338 9.78 8.12 -5.42
N VAL A 339 10.82 8.80 -5.87
CA VAL A 339 12.11 8.91 -5.17
C VAL A 339 12.29 10.33 -4.64
N GLY A 340 12.59 10.44 -3.35
CA GLY A 340 12.83 11.73 -2.75
C GLY A 340 13.07 11.70 -1.24
N ASP A 341 12.84 12.84 -0.62
CA ASP A 341 12.99 13.05 0.81
C ASP A 341 11.63 13.04 1.54
N SER A 342 11.50 13.81 2.63
CA SER A 342 10.26 13.91 3.40
C SER A 342 9.07 14.45 2.59
N LEU A 343 9.31 15.26 1.54
CA LEU A 343 8.27 15.76 0.65
C LEU A 343 7.65 14.64 -0.20
N THR A 344 8.49 13.70 -0.65
CA THR A 344 8.01 12.52 -1.40
C THR A 344 7.44 11.46 -0.47
N ASN A 345 8.02 11.30 0.73
CA ASN A 345 7.52 10.35 1.73
C ASN A 345 6.09 10.68 2.18
N GLY A 346 5.81 11.96 2.48
CA GLY A 346 4.47 12.50 2.71
C GLY A 346 3.82 12.19 4.06
N SER A 347 4.07 11.01 4.65
CA SER A 347 3.20 10.44 5.70
C SER A 347 3.07 11.26 7.00
N TYR A 348 4.14 11.94 7.44
CA TYR A 348 4.13 12.68 8.71
C TYR A 348 3.31 13.97 8.62
N PHE A 349 3.49 14.74 7.55
CA PHE A 349 2.93 16.09 7.41
C PHE A 349 1.52 16.08 6.81
N THR A 350 1.16 15.00 6.12
CA THR A 350 -0.23 14.77 5.74
C THR A 350 -1.07 14.24 6.89
N ARG A 351 -0.53 13.94 8.08
CA ARG A 351 -1.30 13.43 9.23
C ARG A 351 -2.23 12.25 8.88
N GLY A 352 -1.79 11.38 7.97
CA GLY A 352 -2.58 10.26 7.49
C GLY A 352 -3.55 10.55 6.34
N TYR A 353 -3.52 11.75 5.76
CA TYR A 353 -4.13 12.07 4.47
C TYR A 353 -3.22 11.72 3.29
N SER A 354 -3.79 11.57 2.08
CA SER A 354 -3.05 11.17 0.88
C SER A 354 -1.96 12.15 0.45
N GLY A 355 -0.79 11.61 0.11
CA GLY A 355 0.34 12.33 -0.49
C GLY A 355 0.35 12.23 -2.02
N LEU A 356 1.36 12.84 -2.65
CA LEU A 356 1.47 12.94 -4.12
C LEU A 356 1.34 11.59 -4.84
N TYR A 357 2.07 10.56 -4.37
CA TYR A 357 2.11 9.28 -5.06
C TYR A 357 0.77 8.53 -5.00
N GLU A 358 -0.02 8.71 -3.93
CA GLU A 358 -1.32 8.05 -3.77
C GLU A 358 -2.33 8.66 -4.72
N TYR A 359 -2.39 9.99 -4.78
CA TYR A 359 -3.20 10.67 -5.78
C TYR A 359 -2.77 10.29 -7.20
N PHE A 360 -1.47 10.30 -7.50
CA PHE A 360 -0.98 9.88 -8.81
C PHE A 360 -1.38 8.42 -9.15
N LYS A 361 -1.17 7.48 -8.22
CA LYS A 361 -1.56 6.07 -8.37
C LYS A 361 -3.06 5.95 -8.66
N TRP A 362 -3.88 6.74 -7.98
CA TRP A 362 -5.33 6.80 -8.22
C TRP A 362 -5.64 7.21 -9.67
N TYR A 363 -5.14 8.38 -10.11
CA TYR A 363 -5.40 8.87 -11.46
C TYR A 363 -4.85 7.91 -12.54
N LEU A 364 -3.70 7.28 -12.30
CA LEU A 364 -3.14 6.29 -13.20
C LEU A 364 -4.05 5.06 -13.37
N LYS A 365 -4.63 4.57 -12.27
CA LYS A 365 -5.53 3.40 -12.31
C LYS A 365 -6.90 3.74 -12.89
N HIS A 366 -7.47 4.90 -12.54
CA HIS A 366 -8.86 5.24 -12.85
C HIS A 366 -9.01 6.07 -14.12
N ASP A 367 -8.17 7.08 -14.32
CA ASP A 367 -8.30 7.99 -15.47
C ASP A 367 -7.50 7.48 -16.66
N TRP A 368 -6.33 6.89 -16.43
CA TRP A 368 -5.47 6.38 -17.51
C TRP A 368 -5.76 4.91 -17.84
N ASN A 369 -6.63 4.27 -17.06
CA ASN A 369 -6.95 2.85 -17.18
C ASN A 369 -5.70 1.95 -17.20
N ARG A 370 -4.76 2.22 -16.27
CA ARG A 370 -3.53 1.42 -16.09
C ARG A 370 -3.53 0.74 -14.71
N PRO A 371 -4.48 -0.17 -14.42
CA PRO A 371 -4.62 -0.82 -13.12
C PRO A 371 -3.42 -1.68 -12.72
N ASP A 372 -2.69 -2.20 -13.72
CA ASP A 372 -1.58 -3.14 -13.54
C ASP A 372 -0.22 -2.45 -13.33
N ASP A 373 -0.15 -1.14 -13.48
CA ASP A 373 1.07 -0.38 -13.20
C ASP A 373 1.40 -0.44 -11.70
N LEU A 374 2.68 -0.68 -11.41
CA LEU A 374 3.18 -0.80 -10.05
C LEU A 374 3.77 0.54 -9.61
N VAL A 375 3.10 1.21 -8.68
CA VAL A 375 3.52 2.52 -8.15
C VAL A 375 4.02 2.38 -6.73
N VAL A 376 5.28 2.73 -6.50
CA VAL A 376 5.95 2.54 -5.21
C VAL A 376 6.53 3.86 -4.72
N ASN A 377 6.20 4.23 -3.48
CA ASN A 377 6.82 5.35 -2.81
C ASN A 377 8.12 4.90 -2.15
N MET A 378 9.21 5.49 -2.62
CA MET A 378 10.57 5.26 -2.16
C MET A 378 11.19 6.51 -1.51
N GLY A 379 10.36 7.46 -1.09
CA GLY A 379 10.77 8.65 -0.35
C GLY A 379 11.22 8.32 1.07
N ILE A 380 12.32 8.92 1.51
CA ILE A 380 12.93 8.68 2.82
C ILE A 380 12.94 9.98 3.63
N HIS A 381 12.31 9.98 4.82
CA HIS A 381 12.34 11.13 5.72
C HIS A 381 13.77 11.52 6.10
N SER A 382 14.04 12.82 6.19
CA SER A 382 15.35 13.39 6.58
C SER A 382 16.53 12.94 5.70
N ASN A 383 16.27 12.44 4.49
CA ASN A 383 17.32 12.07 3.55
C ASN A 383 18.10 13.33 3.11
N GLN A 384 19.41 13.36 3.39
CA GLN A 384 20.35 14.41 2.96
C GLN A 384 21.29 13.82 1.89
N TYR A 385 21.49 14.53 0.79
CA TYR A 385 22.60 14.35 -0.16
C TYR A 385 23.83 15.18 0.20
N SER A 386 24.71 14.62 1.02
CA SER A 386 26.10 14.73 0.58
C SER A 386 26.34 13.65 -0.50
N LEU A 387 26.99 14.00 -1.61
CA LEU A 387 27.47 13.06 -2.64
C LEU A 387 28.23 11.84 -2.05
N GLU A 388 28.69 11.94 -0.80
CA GLU A 388 29.29 10.84 -0.02
C GLU A 388 28.29 9.74 0.37
N TYR A 389 27.00 10.06 0.61
CA TYR A 389 26.03 9.07 1.13
C TYR A 389 25.43 8.16 0.04
N SER A 390 25.17 8.69 -1.16
CA SER A 390 24.65 7.90 -2.29
C SER A 390 25.69 6.96 -2.90
N SER A 391 26.99 7.26 -2.72
CA SER A 391 28.09 6.52 -3.33
C SER A 391 28.67 5.41 -2.46
N GLN A 392 28.54 5.46 -1.13
CA GLN A 392 29.32 4.58 -0.26
C GLN A 392 28.60 3.46 0.49
N ASN A 393 27.28 3.45 0.72
CA ASN A 393 26.65 2.32 1.44
C ASN A 393 25.15 2.05 1.19
N TYR A 394 24.44 2.89 0.45
CA TYR A 394 22.97 2.86 0.40
C TYR A 394 22.39 2.80 -1.00
N GLY A 395 23.22 2.40 -1.98
CA GLY A 395 22.94 2.39 -3.42
C GLY A 395 21.46 2.24 -3.69
N TYR A 396 20.84 3.40 -3.96
CA TYR A 396 19.43 3.59 -4.25
C TYR A 396 18.64 2.29 -4.37
N ASN A 397 17.91 1.91 -3.33
CA ASN A 397 17.13 0.67 -3.37
C ASN A 397 16.12 0.65 -4.54
N PHE A 398 15.83 1.80 -5.16
CA PHE A 398 15.07 1.86 -6.41
C PHE A 398 15.80 1.24 -7.61
N LEU A 399 17.14 1.23 -7.66
CA LEU A 399 17.89 0.63 -8.76
C LEU A 399 17.69 -0.89 -8.82
N GLY A 400 17.62 -1.55 -7.66
CA GLY A 400 17.26 -2.96 -7.57
C GLY A 400 15.82 -3.26 -8.02
N TYR A 401 14.95 -2.25 -8.00
CA TYR A 401 13.58 -2.32 -8.53
C TYR A 401 13.53 -2.09 -10.06
N ALA A 402 14.62 -1.56 -10.66
CA ALA A 402 14.73 -1.27 -12.09
C ALA A 402 13.45 -0.61 -12.66
N PRO A 403 13.07 0.60 -12.18
CA PRO A 403 11.84 1.27 -12.57
C PRO A 403 11.87 1.67 -14.05
N ASP A 404 10.69 1.73 -14.64
CA ASP A 404 10.47 2.26 -15.98
C ASP A 404 10.27 3.77 -15.97
N VAL A 405 9.73 4.29 -14.86
CA VAL A 405 9.56 5.73 -14.65
C VAL A 405 9.97 6.10 -13.23
N VAL A 406 10.80 7.11 -13.09
CA VAL A 406 11.21 7.67 -11.80
C VAL A 406 10.65 9.08 -11.66
N HIS A 407 9.78 9.31 -10.67
CA HIS A 407 9.48 10.66 -10.22
C HIS A 407 10.51 11.06 -9.18
N LEU A 408 11.37 12.03 -9.52
CA LEU A 408 12.45 12.51 -8.67
C LEU A 408 12.09 13.87 -8.08
N TRP A 409 11.85 13.93 -6.78
CA TRP A 409 11.56 15.19 -6.08
C TRP A 409 12.27 15.27 -4.74
N MET A 410 13.37 16.02 -4.72
CA MET A 410 14.36 15.90 -3.67
C MET A 410 15.32 17.08 -3.67
N GLY A 411 15.98 17.29 -2.53
CA GLY A 411 17.08 18.24 -2.37
C GLY A 411 16.75 19.36 -1.39
N ILE A 412 15.56 19.37 -0.80
CA ILE A 412 15.22 20.41 0.17
C ILE A 412 16.03 20.22 1.45
N ASN A 413 16.25 18.99 1.90
CA ASN A 413 17.07 18.71 3.08
C ASN A 413 18.52 19.16 2.87
N ASP A 414 19.06 18.95 1.67
CA ASP A 414 20.41 19.41 1.29
C ASP A 414 20.62 20.90 1.39
N ILE A 415 19.54 21.65 1.22
CA ILE A 415 19.57 23.11 1.20
C ILE A 415 19.18 23.66 2.58
N TYR A 416 18.15 23.08 3.20
CA TYR A 416 17.51 23.60 4.40
C TYR A 416 18.36 23.38 5.66
N TYR A 417 19.20 22.35 5.69
CA TYR A 417 20.14 22.17 6.79
C TYR A 417 21.38 23.06 6.55
N GLU A 418 21.44 24.21 7.23
CA GLU A 418 22.36 25.35 6.97
C GLU A 418 23.85 25.01 6.70
N SER A 419 24.39 23.91 7.26
CA SER A 419 25.79 23.52 7.02
C SER A 419 26.09 23.03 5.59
N THR A 420 25.05 22.78 4.79
CA THR A 420 25.17 22.31 3.40
C THR A 420 24.72 23.34 2.38
N ALA A 421 23.92 24.36 2.75
CA ALA A 421 23.39 25.37 1.84
C ALA A 421 24.50 26.07 1.00
N SER A 422 25.57 26.53 1.64
CA SER A 422 26.74 27.14 0.98
C SER A 422 27.45 26.23 -0.03
N LYS A 423 27.30 24.90 0.09
CA LYS A 423 27.88 23.90 -0.83
C LYS A 423 26.96 23.59 -2.02
N ILE A 424 25.69 23.96 -1.93
CA ILE A 424 24.69 23.74 -2.97
C ILE A 424 24.85 24.78 -4.08
N THR A 425 25.67 24.40 -5.06
CA THR A 425 25.86 25.15 -6.31
C THR A 425 25.13 24.47 -7.47
N ASN A 426 24.94 25.20 -8.58
CA ASN A 426 24.41 24.62 -9.83
C ASN A 426 25.20 23.39 -10.27
N THR A 427 26.53 23.44 -10.16
CA THR A 427 27.43 22.33 -10.51
C THR A 427 27.22 21.13 -9.61
N TYR A 428 27.07 21.34 -8.30
CA TYR A 428 26.82 20.27 -7.35
C TYR A 428 25.54 19.49 -7.68
N PHE A 429 24.42 20.19 -7.85
CA PHE A 429 23.13 19.56 -8.21
C PHE A 429 23.15 18.94 -9.61
N SER A 430 23.84 19.56 -10.57
CA SER A 430 23.94 19.00 -11.94
C SER A 430 24.69 17.67 -11.96
N ASN A 431 25.82 17.58 -11.23
CA ASN A 431 26.58 16.34 -11.11
C ASN A 431 25.74 15.24 -10.45
N TYR A 432 24.97 15.61 -9.44
CA TYR A 432 24.04 14.72 -8.77
C TYR A 432 23.01 14.12 -9.74
N LEU A 433 22.27 14.97 -10.46
CA LEU A 433 21.22 14.53 -11.39
C LEU A 433 21.79 13.64 -12.51
N ASN A 434 22.96 13.99 -13.04
CA ASN A 434 23.64 13.21 -14.08
C ASN A 434 24.11 11.84 -13.56
N LYS A 435 24.58 11.76 -12.31
CA LYS A 435 24.92 10.47 -11.70
C LYS A 435 23.68 9.61 -11.54
N THR A 436 22.58 10.16 -11.02
CA THR A 436 21.31 9.43 -10.88
C THR A 436 20.80 8.90 -12.22
N LEU A 437 20.90 9.70 -13.29
CA LEU A 437 20.59 9.23 -14.64
C LEU A 437 21.48 8.08 -15.09
N THR A 438 22.80 8.22 -14.93
CA THR A 438 23.78 7.18 -15.30
C THR A 438 23.52 5.88 -14.54
N ASP A 439 23.26 5.97 -13.23
CA ASP A 439 22.97 4.81 -12.39
C ASP A 439 21.65 4.16 -12.83
N LEU A 440 20.59 4.93 -13.10
CA LEU A 440 19.32 4.42 -13.59
C LEU A 440 19.46 3.74 -14.96
N GLU A 441 20.21 4.33 -15.88
CA GLU A 441 20.48 3.74 -17.20
C GLU A 441 21.25 2.43 -17.12
N SER A 442 22.05 2.23 -16.06
CA SER A 442 22.77 0.97 -15.83
C SER A 442 21.86 -0.21 -15.50
N VAL A 443 20.65 0.04 -14.98
CA VAL A 443 19.66 -0.99 -14.65
C VAL A 443 18.48 -0.99 -15.62
N ASN A 444 18.12 0.16 -16.19
CA ASN A 444 17.09 0.31 -17.20
C ASN A 444 17.37 1.50 -18.14
N LYS A 445 18.07 1.24 -19.26
CA LYS A 445 18.36 2.23 -20.31
C LYS A 445 17.11 2.89 -20.94
N ASN A 446 15.94 2.27 -20.77
CA ASN A 446 14.69 2.76 -21.33
C ASN A 446 13.91 3.66 -20.36
N ALA A 447 14.36 3.77 -19.11
CA ALA A 447 13.64 4.47 -18.08
C ALA A 447 13.47 5.97 -18.38
N TRP A 448 12.34 6.50 -17.93
CA TRP A 448 12.01 7.92 -17.96
C TRP A 448 12.18 8.54 -16.58
N ILE A 449 12.53 9.83 -16.55
CA ILE A 449 12.57 10.61 -15.31
C ILE A 449 11.57 11.76 -15.43
N VAL A 450 10.74 11.92 -14.41
CA VAL A 450 9.96 13.15 -14.17
C VAL A 450 10.61 13.86 -12.99
N VAL A 451 11.32 14.96 -13.25
CA VAL A 451 12.07 15.68 -12.22
C VAL A 451 11.29 16.91 -11.77
N SER A 452 11.13 17.05 -10.45
CA SER A 452 10.36 18.12 -9.85
C SER A 452 11.25 19.20 -9.26
N THR A 453 10.95 20.47 -9.55
CA THR A 453 11.57 21.61 -8.87
C THR A 453 11.14 21.70 -7.42
N ILE A 454 11.94 22.36 -6.60
CA ILE A 454 11.71 22.55 -5.16
C ILE A 454 11.01 23.90 -4.95
N PRO A 455 9.74 23.94 -4.50
CA PRO A 455 9.11 25.20 -4.13
C PRO A 455 9.81 25.81 -2.92
N THR A 456 9.84 27.14 -2.84
CA THR A 456 10.53 27.85 -1.76
C THR A 456 9.70 27.77 -0.48
N PRO A 457 10.21 27.17 0.61
CA PRO A 457 9.51 27.14 1.88
C PRO A 457 9.19 28.55 2.40
N LYS A 458 8.10 28.68 3.16
CA LYS A 458 7.67 29.96 3.77
C LYS A 458 8.02 30.07 5.24
N SER A 459 8.81 29.13 5.77
CA SER A 459 9.28 29.15 7.16
C SER A 459 10.16 30.37 7.45
N ASP A 460 9.99 30.95 8.64
CA ASP A 460 10.80 32.09 9.11
C ASP A 460 12.30 31.75 9.23
N THR A 461 12.64 30.47 9.22
CA THR A 461 14.03 29.97 9.24
C THR A 461 14.69 30.00 7.85
N VAL A 462 13.95 30.33 6.78
CA VAL A 462 14.46 30.37 5.41
C VAL A 462 15.28 31.65 5.18
N THR A 463 16.59 31.53 5.30
CA THR A 463 17.55 32.60 5.05
C THR A 463 17.68 32.94 3.55
N ASN A 464 18.29 34.09 3.23
CA ASN A 464 18.60 34.45 1.84
C ASN A 464 19.57 33.45 1.17
N GLU A 465 20.44 32.81 1.97
CA GLU A 465 21.34 31.76 1.48
C GLU A 465 20.54 30.52 1.04
N ILE A 466 19.57 30.09 1.86
CA ILE A 466 18.66 28.98 1.52
C ILE A 466 17.88 29.30 0.25
N LYS A 467 17.31 30.52 0.12
CA LYS A 467 16.60 30.95 -1.10
C LYS A 467 17.49 30.92 -2.33
N THR A 468 18.74 31.36 -2.20
CA THR A 468 19.73 31.34 -3.29
C THR A 468 20.08 29.91 -3.68
N ALA A 469 20.28 29.02 -2.72
CA ALA A 469 20.56 27.61 -2.95
C ALA A 469 19.38 26.88 -3.62
N ILE A 470 18.13 27.18 -3.24
CA ILE A 470 16.93 26.69 -3.93
C ILE A 470 16.88 27.19 -5.37
N GLY A 471 17.13 28.48 -5.60
CA GLY A 471 17.22 29.04 -6.94
C GLY A 471 18.25 28.32 -7.80
N ASN A 472 19.44 28.07 -7.25
CA ASN A 472 20.52 27.33 -7.91
C ASN A 472 20.11 25.89 -8.25
N ALA A 473 19.54 25.16 -7.29
CA ALA A 473 19.05 23.80 -7.51
C ALA A 473 17.97 23.75 -8.60
N ASN A 474 17.01 24.67 -8.58
CA ASN A 474 15.96 24.74 -9.59
C ASN A 474 16.49 25.09 -10.99
N VAL A 475 17.52 25.93 -11.10
CA VAL A 475 18.21 26.16 -12.39
C VAL A 475 18.87 24.87 -12.89
N ALA A 476 19.55 24.12 -12.03
CA ALA A 476 20.14 22.84 -12.39
C ALA A 476 19.09 21.81 -12.83
N ILE A 477 17.97 21.70 -12.12
CA ILE A 477 16.85 20.81 -12.46
C ILE A 477 16.26 21.15 -13.83
N LYS A 478 15.98 22.44 -14.08
CA LYS A 478 15.44 22.91 -15.38
C LYS A 478 16.41 22.62 -16.53
N ASN A 479 17.70 22.86 -16.32
CA ASN A 479 18.73 22.58 -17.33
C ASN A 479 18.90 21.07 -17.57
N PHE A 480 18.84 20.25 -16.53
CA PHE A 480 18.90 18.80 -16.62
C PHE A 480 17.72 18.25 -17.43
N ALA A 481 16.50 18.70 -17.13
CA ALA A 481 15.33 18.35 -17.93
C ALA A 481 15.51 18.78 -19.39
N LYS A 482 15.89 20.05 -19.64
CA LYS A 482 16.09 20.57 -21.01
C LYS A 482 17.11 19.76 -21.82
N SER A 483 18.20 19.32 -21.19
CA SER A 483 19.33 18.67 -21.88
C SER A 483 19.12 17.19 -22.17
N ASN A 484 18.10 16.56 -21.58
CA ASN A 484 17.87 15.12 -21.67
C ASN A 484 16.49 14.82 -22.30
N SER A 485 16.46 13.95 -23.30
CA SER A 485 15.25 13.63 -24.08
C SER A 485 14.23 12.78 -23.31
N LYS A 486 14.69 12.00 -22.32
CA LYS A 486 13.83 11.16 -21.44
C LYS A 486 13.56 11.77 -20.07
N VAL A 487 13.80 13.08 -19.92
CA VAL A 487 13.56 13.80 -18.67
C VAL A 487 12.46 14.85 -18.88
N ILE A 488 11.34 14.65 -18.20
CA ILE A 488 10.19 15.58 -18.18
C ILE A 488 10.32 16.48 -16.95
N LEU A 489 10.11 17.78 -17.14
CA LEU A 489 10.11 18.76 -16.06
C LEU A 489 8.72 18.87 -15.44
N ASN A 490 8.65 18.74 -14.11
CA ASN A 490 7.51 19.07 -13.27
C ASN A 490 7.85 20.31 -12.42
N ASP A 491 7.60 21.52 -12.94
CA ASP A 491 7.97 22.81 -12.35
C ASP A 491 7.03 23.22 -11.20
N LEU A 492 6.96 22.37 -10.17
CA LEU A 492 6.13 22.59 -8.98
C LEU A 492 6.40 23.92 -8.27
N ALA A 493 7.63 24.43 -8.34
CA ALA A 493 7.98 25.72 -7.73
C ALA A 493 7.17 26.85 -8.38
N SER A 494 7.12 26.88 -9.71
CA SER A 494 6.34 27.87 -10.44
C SER A 494 4.84 27.68 -10.24
N VAL A 495 4.37 26.45 -10.07
CA VAL A 495 2.95 26.16 -9.76
C VAL A 495 2.57 26.75 -8.40
N VAL A 496 3.35 26.48 -7.36
CA VAL A 496 3.11 27.01 -6.01
C VAL A 496 3.16 28.54 -6.02
N ASP A 497 4.13 29.14 -6.70
CA ASP A 497 4.24 30.60 -6.80
C ASP A 497 3.00 31.21 -7.47
N LYS A 498 2.49 30.60 -8.55
CA LYS A 498 1.25 31.05 -9.21
C LYS A 498 0.00 30.89 -8.34
N VAL A 499 -0.13 29.77 -7.63
CA VAL A 499 -1.28 29.58 -6.72
C VAL A 499 -1.29 30.68 -5.66
N LEU A 500 -0.13 31.01 -5.10
CA LEU A 500 0.00 32.07 -4.11
C LEU A 500 -0.12 33.48 -4.70
N GLU A 501 0.17 33.67 -5.99
CA GLU A 501 -0.10 34.92 -6.69
C GLU A 501 -1.60 35.15 -6.88
N ILE A 502 -2.33 34.10 -7.24
CA ILE A 502 -3.79 34.12 -7.43
C ILE A 502 -4.50 34.32 -6.09
N ASP A 503 -4.11 33.56 -5.06
CA ASP A 503 -4.64 33.67 -3.71
C ASP A 503 -3.53 33.58 -2.65
N PRO A 504 -3.01 34.73 -2.19
CA PRO A 504 -2.00 34.76 -1.12
C PRO A 504 -2.48 34.15 0.20
N ASN A 505 -3.80 34.15 0.47
CA ASN A 505 -4.35 33.57 1.71
C ASN A 505 -4.39 32.03 1.64
N TYR A 506 -4.21 31.44 0.46
CA TYR A 506 -4.18 30.00 0.27
C TYR A 506 -2.93 29.33 0.85
N GLN A 507 -1.97 30.11 1.37
CA GLN A 507 -0.73 29.58 1.97
C GLN A 507 -1.00 28.53 3.06
N SER A 508 -2.01 28.74 3.91
CA SER A 508 -2.36 27.78 4.97
C SER A 508 -2.97 26.49 4.45
N ASN A 509 -3.41 26.45 3.18
CA ASN A 509 -3.89 25.25 2.50
C ASN A 509 -2.78 24.59 1.67
N ILE A 510 -1.65 25.25 1.43
CA ILE A 510 -0.50 24.66 0.73
C ILE A 510 0.45 24.02 1.74
N TYR A 511 0.87 24.81 2.73
CA TYR A 511 1.93 24.41 3.64
C TYR A 511 1.40 23.81 4.93
N ALA A 512 2.09 22.79 5.42
CA ALA A 512 1.92 22.31 6.78
C ALA A 512 2.36 23.39 7.79
N SER A 513 2.11 23.15 9.08
CA SER A 513 2.39 24.12 10.15
C SER A 513 3.86 24.54 10.26
N ASP A 514 4.80 23.75 9.75
CA ASP A 514 6.23 24.09 9.75
C ASP A 514 6.68 24.95 8.55
N LEU A 515 5.76 25.22 7.63
CA LEU A 515 5.96 26.02 6.42
C LEU A 515 7.08 25.50 5.50
N LEU A 516 7.47 24.23 5.68
CA LEU A 516 8.44 23.49 4.86
C LEU A 516 7.75 22.37 4.08
N HIS A 517 6.92 21.61 4.77
CA HIS A 517 6.18 20.50 4.18
C HIS A 517 4.80 20.96 3.71
N TYR A 518 4.10 20.07 3.02
CA TYR A 518 2.83 20.36 2.39
C TYR A 518 1.69 19.56 3.02
N GLN A 519 0.49 20.16 3.00
CA GLN A 519 -0.74 19.48 3.36
C GLN A 519 -1.26 18.60 2.21
N SER A 520 -2.20 17.72 2.50
CA SER A 520 -2.87 16.86 1.50
C SER A 520 -3.53 17.63 0.37
N THR A 521 -4.13 18.77 0.68
CA THR A 521 -4.72 19.73 -0.27
C THR A 521 -3.71 20.19 -1.33
N ALA A 522 -2.47 20.48 -0.95
CA ALA A 522 -1.40 20.83 -1.90
C ALA A 522 -1.03 19.64 -2.80
N TYR A 523 -1.00 18.43 -2.24
CA TYR A 523 -0.66 17.22 -3.00
C TYR A 523 -1.69 16.89 -4.08
N VAL A 524 -2.95 17.30 -3.92
CA VAL A 524 -3.94 17.26 -5.02
C VAL A 524 -3.47 18.12 -6.19
N THR A 525 -3.11 19.38 -5.93
CA THR A 525 -2.59 20.30 -6.95
C THR A 525 -1.30 19.78 -7.59
N PHE A 526 -0.41 19.19 -6.80
CA PHE A 526 0.85 18.62 -7.32
C PHE A 526 0.60 17.37 -8.18
N ALA A 527 -0.32 16.50 -7.78
CA ALA A 527 -0.74 15.36 -8.60
C ALA A 527 -1.37 15.86 -9.90
N LYS A 528 -2.20 16.90 -9.82
CA LYS A 528 -2.81 17.50 -11.00
C LYS A 528 -1.76 18.02 -11.98
N ASN A 529 -0.78 18.77 -11.48
CA ASN A 529 0.31 19.26 -12.31
C ASN A 529 1.15 18.12 -12.90
N LEU A 530 1.47 17.11 -12.09
CA LEU A 530 2.23 15.94 -12.53
C LEU A 530 1.57 15.24 -13.73
N LEU A 531 0.26 15.04 -13.69
CA LEU A 531 -0.47 14.41 -14.81
C LEU A 531 -0.52 15.33 -16.04
N THR A 532 -0.67 16.64 -15.83
CA THR A 532 -0.67 17.64 -16.92
C THR A 532 0.65 17.62 -17.68
N VAL A 533 1.78 17.60 -16.96
CA VAL A 533 3.11 17.60 -17.61
C VAL A 533 3.42 16.26 -18.28
N LEU A 534 2.72 15.19 -17.90
CA LEU A 534 2.76 13.90 -18.59
C LEU A 534 1.75 13.80 -19.75
N GLY A 535 0.95 14.85 -19.96
CA GLY A 535 0.14 15.07 -21.14
C GLY A 535 -1.34 14.76 -21.00
N GLU A 536 -1.85 14.50 -19.79
CA GLU A 536 -3.30 14.38 -19.61
C GLU A 536 -3.98 15.72 -19.43
N ASN A 537 -5.20 15.82 -19.97
CA ASN A 537 -6.13 16.87 -19.65
C ASN A 537 -7.02 16.38 -18.51
N PHE A 538 -7.24 17.18 -17.48
CA PHE A 538 -8.22 16.83 -16.45
C PHE A 538 -9.61 16.73 -17.08
N PRO A 539 -10.29 15.57 -17.03
CA PRO A 539 -11.74 15.61 -17.03
C PRO A 539 -12.20 16.38 -15.78
N ASP A 540 -13.29 17.14 -15.90
CA ASP A 540 -13.99 17.64 -14.72
C ASP A 540 -14.23 16.44 -13.77
N PRO A 541 -14.04 16.59 -12.44
CA PRO A 541 -14.36 15.51 -11.50
C PRO A 541 -15.80 15.03 -11.77
N PRO A 542 -16.07 13.72 -11.67
CA PRO A 542 -17.38 13.18 -11.96
C PRO A 542 -18.42 13.97 -11.17
N LYS A 543 -19.40 14.54 -11.89
CA LYS A 543 -20.60 15.08 -11.23
C LYS A 543 -21.15 13.93 -10.39
N SER A 544 -21.32 14.14 -9.09
CA SER A 544 -22.04 13.17 -8.26
C SER A 544 -23.44 13.03 -8.83
N GLU A 545 -23.68 11.96 -9.59
CA GLU A 545 -25.03 11.50 -9.89
C GLU A 545 -25.60 10.99 -8.56
N THR A 546 -26.20 11.92 -7.81
CA THR A 546 -27.20 11.82 -6.73
C THR A 546 -26.94 12.89 -5.68
N GLU A 547 -27.33 14.14 -5.97
CA GLU A 547 -28.01 14.94 -4.96
C GLU A 547 -29.42 14.32 -4.79
N ASP A 548 -29.49 13.21 -4.05
CA ASP A 548 -30.76 12.76 -3.48
C ASP A 548 -30.67 13.06 -1.98
N GLU A 549 -31.22 14.22 -1.61
CA GLU A 549 -31.24 14.80 -0.26
C GLU A 549 -31.78 13.84 0.83
N SER A 550 -32.39 12.72 0.44
CA SER A 550 -32.94 11.72 1.36
C SER A 550 -31.90 10.79 2.02
N THR A 551 -30.71 10.61 1.43
CA THR A 551 -29.68 9.70 1.97
C THR A 551 -28.80 10.34 3.04
N THR A 552 -28.56 11.66 2.94
CA THR A 552 -27.74 12.43 3.90
C THR A 552 -28.40 12.49 5.29
N THR A 553 -29.72 12.57 5.36
CA THR A 553 -30.47 12.59 6.63
C THR A 553 -30.38 11.25 7.38
N THR A 554 -30.30 10.13 6.64
CA THR A 554 -30.27 8.77 7.21
C THR A 554 -28.87 8.40 7.74
N LEU A 555 -27.82 9.00 7.20
CA LEU A 555 -26.45 8.75 7.67
C LEU A 555 -26.12 9.59 8.93
N ASN A 556 -26.53 10.86 8.95
CA ASN A 556 -26.34 11.74 10.12
C ASN A 556 -27.10 11.23 11.35
N SER A 557 -28.33 10.70 11.19
CA SER A 557 -29.07 10.12 12.31
C SER A 557 -28.42 8.84 12.87
N ARG A 558 -27.68 8.09 12.04
CA ARG A 558 -26.94 6.89 12.47
C ARG A 558 -25.64 7.25 13.18
N ILE A 559 -25.00 8.36 12.82
CA ILE A 559 -23.80 8.88 13.50
C ILE A 559 -24.13 9.44 14.88
N GLU A 560 -25.23 10.18 15.03
CA GLU A 560 -25.69 10.65 16.35
C GLU A 560 -26.01 9.49 17.30
N THR A 561 -26.63 8.41 16.77
CA THR A 561 -26.89 7.18 17.55
C THR A 561 -25.59 6.49 17.99
N ILE A 562 -24.52 6.56 17.19
CA ILE A 562 -23.21 5.99 17.51
C ILE A 562 -22.52 6.81 18.61
N LEU A 563 -22.55 8.13 18.54
CA LEU A 563 -21.93 9.02 19.54
C LEU A 563 -22.63 8.90 20.90
N ASP A 564 -23.96 8.78 20.93
CA ASP A 564 -24.72 8.57 22.16
C ASP A 564 -24.45 7.19 22.81
N SER A 565 -24.19 6.16 22.00
CA SER A 565 -23.88 4.81 22.51
C SER A 565 -22.47 4.68 23.12
N VAL A 566 -21.53 5.54 22.69
CA VAL A 566 -20.14 5.57 23.16
C VAL A 566 -19.99 6.46 24.40
N GLN A 567 -20.78 7.54 24.53
CA GLN A 567 -20.74 8.42 25.70
C GLN A 567 -21.54 7.88 26.91
N GLY A 568 -22.40 6.87 26.73
CA GLY A 568 -23.20 6.24 27.80
C GLY A 568 -22.48 5.19 28.67
N LYS A 569 -21.16 5.00 28.53
CA LYS A 569 -20.37 4.09 29.39
C LYS A 569 -19.21 4.82 30.05
N ASN A 570 -19.53 5.68 31.01
CA ASN A 570 -18.65 6.06 32.11
C ASN A 570 -19.35 5.78 33.43
#